data_AF-A0A7V3BM43-F1
#
_entry.id   AF-A0A7V3BM43-F1
#
_cell.length_a   1.000
_cell.length_b   1.000
_cell.length_c   1.000
_cell.angle_alpha   90.00
_cell.angle_beta   90.00
_cell.angle_gamma   90.00
#
_symmetry.space_group_name_H-M   'P 1'
#
loop_
_entity.id
_entity.type
_entity.pdbx_description
1 polymer ?
#
loop_
_entity_poly.entity_id
_entity_poly.type
_entity_poly.pdbx_seq_one_letter_code
_entity_poly.pdbx_strand_id
1 'polypeptide(L)' 'MDKMTTFLQEVHAETKKVTWPNRRDVLGSTLVVIVAVFLIAGFLGIVDFGLSLLIGTLIK' A
#
# COMPACT_ATOMS: atom_id res chain seq x y z
N MET A 1 27.01 -14.46 -27.38
CA MET A 1 25.82 -13.75 -26.83
C MET A 1 25.49 -14.26 -25.42
N ASP A 2 26.47 -14.86 -24.74
CA ASP A 2 26.24 -15.73 -23.59
C ASP A 2 26.32 -15.00 -22.24
N LYS A 3 26.97 -13.83 -22.19
CA LYS A 3 27.13 -13.06 -20.94
C LYS A 3 25.80 -12.56 -20.35
N MET A 4 24.86 -12.12 -21.19
CA MET A 4 23.56 -11.62 -20.71
C MET A 4 22.68 -12.73 -20.15
N THR A 5 22.67 -13.89 -20.81
CA THR A 5 21.91 -15.06 -20.35
C THR A 5 22.47 -15.63 -19.05
N THR A 6 23.81 -15.68 -18.92
CA THR A 6 24.48 -16.08 -17.68
C THR A 6 24.21 -15.09 -16.55
N PHE A 7 24.26 -13.78 -16.82
CA PHE A 7 23.93 -12.75 -15.84
C PHE A 7 22.48 -12.85 -15.34
N LEU A 8 21.51 -13.09 -16.22
CA LEU A 8 20.11 -13.28 -15.81
C LEU A 8 19.92 -14.56 -14.97
N GLN A 9 20.66 -15.62 -15.26
CA GLN A 9 20.65 -16.85 -14.46
C GLN A 9 21.25 -16.62 -13.06
N GLU A 10 22.35 -15.87 -12.96
CA GLU A 10 22.98 -15.50 -11.70
C GLU A 10 22.05 -14.62 -10.85
N VAL A 11 21.42 -13.59 -11.44
CA VAL A 11 20.44 -12.73 -10.76
C VAL A 11 19.23 -13.53 -10.27
N HIS A 12 18.72 -14.45 -11.08
CA HIS A 12 17.62 -15.33 -10.66
C HIS A 12 18.03 -16.25 -9.50
N ALA A 13 19.26 -16.76 -9.51
CA ALA A 13 19.80 -17.59 -8.43
C ALA A 13 20.00 -16.79 -7.13
N GLU A 14 20.44 -15.54 -7.19
CA GLU A 14 20.54 -14.66 -6.02
C GLU A 14 19.18 -14.21 -5.49
N THR A 15 18.24 -13.90 -6.37
CA THR A 15 16.87 -13.51 -5.98
C THR A 15 16.16 -14.62 -5.22
N LYS A 16 16.53 -15.90 -5.44
CA LYS A 16 16.05 -17.04 -4.65
C LYS A 16 16.66 -17.15 -3.25
N LYS A 17 17.83 -16.55 -3.01
CA LYS A 17 18.44 -16.46 -1.67
C LYS A 17 17.79 -15.39 -0.79
N VAL A 18 17.05 -14.47 -1.40
CA VAL A 18 16.25 -13.47 -0.68
C VAL A 18 15.10 -14.19 0.03
N THR A 19 15.02 -14.02 1.34
CA THR A 19 13.93 -14.51 2.18
C THR A 19 12.68 -13.68 1.90
N TRP A 20 11.89 -14.12 0.92
CA TRP A 20 10.59 -13.53 0.66
C TRP A 20 9.60 -13.85 1.80
N PRO A 21 8.80 -12.86 2.23
CA PRO A 21 7.77 -13.09 3.23
C PRO A 21 6.77 -14.15 2.75
N ASN A 22 6.27 -14.95 3.69
CA ASN A 22 5.30 -15.98 3.37
C ASN A 22 3.99 -15.32 2.89
N ARG A 23 3.23 -16.00 2.03
CA ARG A 23 1.95 -15.49 1.51
C ARG A 23 0.99 -15.05 2.63
N ARG A 24 1.07 -15.71 3.79
CA ARG A 24 0.28 -15.38 4.99
C ARG A 24 0.65 -14.03 5.59
N ASP A 25 1.94 -13.68 5.60
CA ASP A 25 2.44 -12.41 6.15
C ASP A 25 2.08 -11.24 5.24
N VAL A 26 2.15 -11.47 3.92
CA VAL A 26 1.71 -10.50 2.90
C VAL A 26 0.22 -10.23 3.01
N LEU A 27 -0.60 -11.27 3.20
CA LEU A 27 -2.05 -11.11 3.40
C LEU A 27 -2.36 -10.37 4.70
N GLY A 28 -1.69 -10.70 5.80
CA GLY A 28 -1.86 -10.04 7.10
C GLY A 28 -1.52 -8.56 7.04
N SER A 29 -0.36 -8.21 6.47
CA SER A 29 0.07 -6.82 6.31
C SER A 29 -0.83 -6.01 5.37
N THR A 30 -1.30 -6.61 4.27
CA THR A 30 -2.24 -5.95 3.36
C THR A 30 -3.58 -5.66 4.05
N LEU A 31 -4.08 -6.58 4.88
CA LEU A 31 -5.34 -6.40 5.60
C LEU A 31 -5.26 -5.25 6.62
N VAL A 32 -4.15 -5.14 7.34
CA VAL A 32 -3.91 -4.01 8.26
C VAL A 32 -3.90 -2.68 7.50
N VAL A 33 -3.24 -2.62 6.36
CA VAL A 33 -3.21 -1.40 5.52
C VAL A 33 -4.61 -1.03 5.04
N ILE A 34 -5.40 -2.00 4.57
CA ILE A 34 -6.78 -1.77 4.13
C ILE A 34 -7.61 -1.15 5.25
N VAL A 35 -7.55 -1.72 6.46
CA VAL A 35 -8.29 -1.20 7.62
C VAL A 35 -7.84 0.23 7.95
N ALA A 36 -6.53 0.49 7.96
CA ALA A 36 -6.00 1.83 8.23
C ALA A 36 -6.48 2.86 7.19
N VAL A 37 -6.50 2.50 5.91
CA VAL A 37 -7.00 3.36 4.82
C VAL A 37 -8.47 3.69 5.02
N PHE A 38 -9.31 2.70 5.36
CA PHE A 38 -10.73 2.93 5.62
C PHE A 38 -10.97 3.86 6.83
N LEU A 39 -10.19 3.71 7.90
CA LEU A 39 -10.28 4.59 9.07
C LEU A 39 -9.92 6.03 8.72
N ILE A 40 -8.81 6.24 8.02
CA ILE A 40 -8.35 7.58 7.62
C ILE A 40 -9.34 8.21 6.64
N ALA A 41 -9.77 7.47 5.63
CA ALA A 41 -10.73 7.95 4.64
C ALA A 41 -12.08 8.31 5.29
N GLY A 42 -12.57 7.49 6.22
CA GLY A 42 -13.78 7.78 6.98
C GLY A 42 -13.64 9.04 7.83
N PHE A 43 -12.53 9.19 8.54
CA PHE A 43 -12.25 10.39 9.35
C PHE A 43 -12.20 11.65 8.48
N LEU A 44 -11.41 11.64 7.41
CA LEU A 44 -11.29 12.79 6.50
C LEU A 44 -12.64 13.12 5.86
N GLY A 45 -13.40 12.13 5.40
CA GLY A 45 -14.73 12.36 4.84
C GLY A 45 -15.70 13.01 5.82
N ILE A 46 -15.68 12.62 7.09
CA ILE A 46 -16.49 13.26 8.15
C ILE A 46 -16.05 14.70 8.37
N VAL A 47 -14.74 14.95 8.47
CA VAL A 47 -14.18 16.28 8.68
C VAL A 47 -14.50 17.19 7.50
N ASP A 48 -14.30 16.73 6.27
CA ASP A 48 -14.58 17.49 5.05
C ASP A 48 -16.07 17.83 4.93
N PHE A 49 -16.95 16.89 5.26
CA PHE A 49 -18.39 17.12 5.28
C PHE A 49 -18.79 18.14 6.36
N GLY A 50 -18.23 18.01 7.58
CA GLY A 50 -18.47 18.94 8.67
C GLY A 50 -17.99 20.36 8.37
N LEU A 51 -16.78 20.49 7.81
CA LEU A 51 -16.24 21.78 7.37
C LEU A 51 -17.09 22.38 6.24
N SER A 52 -17.49 21.59 5.25
CA SER A 52 -18.31 22.06 4.14
C SER A 52 -19.65 22.60 4.62
N LEU A 53 -20.26 21.95 5.61
CA LEU A 53 -21.51 22.41 6.22
C LEU A 53 -21.30 23.75 6.96
N LEU A 54 -20.26 23.83 7.80
CA LEU A 54 -19.91 25.03 8.56
C LEU A 54 -19.62 26.23 7.67
N ILE A 55 -18.78 26.03 6.65
CA ILE A 55 -18.41 27.07 5.68
C ILE A 55 -19.65 27.48 4.87
N GLY A 56 -20.48 26.53 4.44
CA GLY A 56 -21.73 26.81 3.72
C GLY A 56 -22.72 27.65 4.53
N THR A 57 -22.79 27.46 5.86
CA THR A 57 -23.59 28.30 6.76
C THR A 57 -22.97 29.65 7.09
N LEU A 58 -21.64 29.79 7.02
CA LEU A 58 -20.92 31.03 7.32
C LEU A 58 -20.84 32.00 6.13
N ILE A 59 -20.82 31.48 4.91
CA ILE A 59 -20.74 32.27 3.67
C ILE A 59 -22.13 32.77 3.22
N LYS A 60 -23.20 32.19 3.75
CA LYS A 60 -24.58 32.65 3.53
C LYS A 60 -25.01 33.66 4.60
#